data_AF-A0A7V6LI16-F1
#
_entry.id   AF-A0A7V6LI16-F1
#
_cell.length_a   1.000
_cell.length_b   1.000
_cell.length_c   1.000
_cell.angle_alpha   90.00
_cell.angle_beta   90.00
_cell.angle_gamma   90.00
#
_symmetry.space_group_name_H-M   'P 1'
#
loop_
_entity.id
_entity.type
_entity.pdbx_description
1 polymer ?
#
loop_
_entity_poly.entity_id
_entity_poly.type
_entity_poly.pdbx_seq_one_letter_code
_entity_poly.pdbx_strand_id
1 'polypeptide(L)'
;MNPSFQETVRDICKKDTRYHPDAYEFIVEALDVTVKKLNRCQSGHHPRHVTGQELLEGIKEFALDEFGPLAFTVFSEWGIHTTEDFGEIVFNLVDAGRLGKTESDSRDDFKQVYDFNDVFVKPYEPRAVDPAPRSSARRRKREA
;
A
#
# COMPACT_ATOMS: atom_id res chain seq x y z
N MET A 1 -0.25 -26.67 19.81
CA MET A 1 0.51 -25.43 19.61
C MET A 1 -0.13 -24.71 18.45
N ASN A 2 -0.49 -23.45 18.61
CA ASN A 2 -0.87 -22.63 17.45
C ASN A 2 0.40 -22.37 16.64
N PRO A 3 0.39 -22.54 15.31
CA PRO A 3 1.55 -22.26 14.47
C PRO A 3 2.00 -20.81 14.68
N SER A 4 3.29 -20.53 14.51
CA SER A 4 3.80 -19.15 14.47
C SER A 4 3.32 -18.44 13.19
N PHE A 5 3.33 -17.11 13.20
CA PHE A 5 2.86 -16.31 12.07
C PHE A 5 3.57 -16.70 10.76
N GLN A 6 4.90 -16.81 10.81
CA GLN A 6 5.72 -17.19 9.66
C GLN A 6 5.39 -18.58 9.11
N GLU A 7 5.04 -19.54 9.98
CA GLU A 7 4.61 -20.86 9.53
C GLU A 7 3.28 -20.81 8.79
N THR A 8 2.34 -20.00 9.29
CA THR A 8 1.06 -19.79 8.60
C THR A 8 1.24 -19.09 7.27
N VAL A 9 2.02 -18.01 7.19
CA VAL A 9 2.30 -17.32 5.92
C VAL A 9 2.92 -18.28 4.92
N ARG A 10 3.90 -19.08 5.34
CA ARG A 10 4.51 -20.10 4.49
C ARG A 10 3.48 -21.12 3.97
N ASP A 11 2.53 -21.53 4.80
CA ASP A 11 1.48 -22.46 4.37
C ASP A 11 0.43 -21.81 3.45
N ILE A 12 0.18 -20.51 3.62
CA ILE A 12 -0.61 -19.71 2.67
C ILE A 12 0.14 -19.64 1.33
N CYS A 13 1.42 -19.27 1.32
CA CYS A 13 2.23 -19.15 0.11
C CYS A 13 2.36 -20.47 -0.68
N LYS A 14 2.24 -21.63 -0.02
CA LYS A 14 2.16 -22.93 -0.71
C LYS A 14 0.86 -23.12 -1.49
N LYS A 15 -0.23 -22.49 -1.06
CA LYS A 15 -1.56 -22.57 -1.69
C LYS A 15 -1.77 -21.45 -2.70
N ASP A 16 -1.29 -20.25 -2.38
CA ASP A 16 -1.38 -19.05 -3.20
C ASP A 16 0.00 -18.42 -3.38
N THR A 17 0.56 -18.58 -4.57
CA THR A 17 1.91 -18.13 -4.93
C THR A 17 1.93 -16.72 -5.52
N ARG A 18 0.77 -16.06 -5.63
CA ARG A 18 0.65 -14.73 -6.24
C ARG A 18 1.37 -13.65 -5.43
N TYR A 19 1.39 -13.79 -4.12
CA TYR A 19 1.88 -12.76 -3.20
C TYR A 19 3.13 -13.21 -2.44
N HIS A 20 4.12 -12.32 -2.34
CA HIS A 20 5.34 -12.54 -1.57
C HIS A 20 5.05 -12.61 -0.06
N PRO A 21 5.77 -13.41 0.75
CA PRO A 21 5.58 -13.50 2.21
C PRO A 21 5.57 -12.14 2.93
N ASP A 22 6.46 -11.23 2.54
CA ASP A 22 6.57 -9.89 3.13
C ASP A 22 5.30 -9.05 2.97
N ALA A 23 4.49 -9.31 1.93
CA ALA A 23 3.19 -8.66 1.76
C ALA A 23 2.24 -8.95 2.94
N TYR A 24 2.30 -10.17 3.48
CA TYR A 24 1.47 -10.57 4.61
C TYR A 24 1.92 -9.89 5.91
N GLU A 25 3.24 -9.75 6.10
CA GLU A 25 3.81 -9.01 7.23
C GLU A 25 3.38 -7.54 7.17
N PHE A 26 3.58 -6.90 6.01
CA PHE A 26 3.19 -5.53 5.76
C PHE A 26 1.69 -5.27 6.03
N ILE A 27 0.80 -6.16 5.58
CA ILE A 27 -0.65 -5.97 5.78
C ILE A 27 -1.06 -6.05 7.24
N VAL A 28 -0.44 -6.93 8.04
CA VAL A 28 -0.71 -7.02 9.48
C VAL A 28 -0.24 -5.74 10.19
N GLU A 29 0.93 -5.22 9.83
CA GLU A 29 1.44 -3.97 10.39
C GLU A 29 0.58 -2.77 10.00
N ALA A 30 0.23 -2.64 8.71
CA ALA A 30 -0.65 -1.59 8.20
C ALA A 30 -2.02 -1.60 8.91
N LEU A 31 -2.59 -2.79 9.12
CA LEU A 31 -3.84 -2.95 9.85
C LEU A 31 -3.72 -2.48 11.30
N ASP A 32 -2.66 -2.87 12.02
CA ASP A 32 -2.43 -2.45 13.40
C ASP A 32 -2.28 -0.93 13.52
N VAL A 33 -1.52 -0.31 12.61
CA VAL A 33 -1.38 1.16 12.55
C VAL A 33 -2.73 1.82 12.29
N THR A 34 -3.52 1.29 11.36
CA THR A 34 -4.85 1.81 11.00
C THR A 34 -5.83 1.74 12.18
N VAL A 35 -5.92 0.58 12.84
CA VAL A 35 -6.75 0.37 14.04
C VAL A 35 -6.35 1.36 15.14
N LYS A 36 -5.05 1.49 15.41
CA LYS A 36 -4.53 2.43 16.40
C LYS A 36 -4.86 3.88 16.06
N LYS A 37 -4.79 4.26 14.78
CA LYS A 37 -5.15 5.62 14.31
C LYS A 37 -6.63 5.89 14.52
N LEU A 38 -7.50 4.99 14.09
CA LEU A 38 -8.96 5.14 14.21
C LEU A 38 -9.41 5.22 15.68
N ASN A 39 -8.83 4.39 16.54
CA ASN A 39 -9.13 4.40 17.98
C ASN A 39 -8.70 5.70 18.68
N ARG A 40 -7.67 6.41 18.18
CA ARG A 40 -7.26 7.73 18.72
C ARG A 40 -8.17 8.86 18.25
N CYS A 41 -8.70 8.77 17.04
CA CYS A 41 -9.54 9.82 16.45
C CYS A 41 -10.98 9.79 16.99
N GLN A 42 -11.43 8.67 17.57
CA GLN A 42 -12.77 8.52 18.09
C GLN A 42 -12.77 8.58 19.62
N SER A 43 -13.52 9.51 20.21
CA SER A 43 -13.67 9.68 21.66
C SER A 43 -14.52 8.59 22.35
N GLY A 44 -14.62 7.39 21.75
CA GLY A 44 -15.46 6.28 22.21
C GLY A 44 -14.63 5.01 22.45
N HIS A 45 -14.84 4.38 23.61
CA HIS A 45 -14.03 3.27 24.13
C HIS A 45 -14.32 1.89 23.50
N HIS A 46 -14.92 1.81 22.31
CA HIS A 46 -15.34 0.53 21.73
C HIS A 46 -14.45 0.11 20.56
N PRO A 47 -13.85 -1.09 20.59
CA PRO A 47 -13.15 -1.65 19.44
C PRO A 47 -14.14 -1.79 18.30
N ARG A 48 -13.95 -1.00 17.24
CA ARG A 48 -14.75 -1.07 16.02
C ARG A 48 -14.00 -1.89 14.98
N HIS A 49 -14.77 -2.66 14.21
CA HIS A 49 -14.28 -3.34 13.02
C HIS A 49 -13.87 -2.30 11.95
N VAL A 50 -12.70 -2.49 11.35
CA VAL A 50 -12.17 -1.62 10.29
C VAL A 50 -12.74 -2.08 8.95
N THR A 51 -13.37 -1.19 8.20
CA THR A 51 -13.89 -1.56 6.87
C THR A 51 -12.75 -1.74 5.87
N GLY A 52 -13.00 -2.46 4.76
CA GLY A 52 -11.99 -2.61 3.70
C GLY A 52 -11.49 -1.26 3.16
N GLN A 53 -12.37 -0.27 3.03
CA GLN A 53 -12.00 1.07 2.55
C GLN A 53 -11.16 1.84 3.57
N GLU A 54 -11.49 1.73 4.87
CA GLU A 54 -10.67 2.33 5.95
C GLU A 54 -9.28 1.70 5.99
N LEU A 55 -9.19 0.37 5.82
CA LEU A 55 -7.93 -0.36 5.74
C LEU A 55 -7.11 0.07 4.51
N LEU A 56 -7.74 0.20 3.34
CA LEU A 56 -7.04 0.61 2.12
C LEU A 56 -6.47 2.03 2.21
N GLU A 57 -7.19 2.95 2.85
CA GLU A 57 -6.68 4.29 3.14
C GLU A 57 -5.48 4.22 4.09
N GLY A 58 -5.57 3.42 5.15
CA GLY A 58 -4.48 3.20 6.09
C GLY A 58 -3.24 2.55 5.44
N ILE A 59 -3.44 1.55 4.56
CA ILE A 59 -2.39 0.93 3.75
C ILE A 59 -1.69 1.98 2.89
N LYS A 60 -2.46 2.83 2.20
CA LYS A 60 -1.91 3.90 1.37
C LYS A 60 -1.01 4.82 2.18
N GLU A 61 -1.52 5.33 3.30
CA GLU A 61 -0.76 6.24 4.15
C GLU A 61 0.49 5.58 4.72
N PHE A 62 0.37 4.35 5.22
CA PHE A 62 1.47 3.59 5.80
C PHE A 62 2.56 3.28 4.76
N ALA A 63 2.16 2.88 3.55
CA ALA A 63 3.10 2.63 2.46
C ALA A 63 3.89 3.88 2.05
N LEU A 64 3.22 5.04 2.02
CA LEU A 64 3.86 6.31 1.70
C LEU A 64 4.79 6.79 2.81
N ASP A 65 4.49 6.49 4.08
CA ASP A 65 5.37 6.81 5.22
C ASP A 65 6.63 5.95 5.20
N GLU A 66 6.49 4.64 4.96
CA GLU A 66 7.61 3.68 4.97
C GLU A 66 8.48 3.75 3.71
N PHE A 67 7.85 3.84 2.52
CA PHE A 67 8.55 3.69 1.23
C PHE A 67 8.44 4.91 0.32
N GLY A 68 7.53 5.85 0.60
CA GLY A 68 7.23 6.97 -0.28
C GLY A 68 6.94 6.52 -1.72
N PRO A 69 7.57 7.13 -2.74
CA PRO A 69 7.33 6.74 -4.14
C PRO A 69 7.78 5.32 -4.48
N LEU A 70 8.65 4.70 -3.68
CA LEU A 70 9.08 3.31 -3.90
C LEU A 70 8.00 2.29 -3.54
N ALA A 71 6.92 2.70 -2.87
CA ALA A 71 5.78 1.84 -2.55
C ALA A 71 5.25 1.11 -3.80
N PHE A 72 5.17 1.81 -4.94
CA PHE A 72 4.75 1.21 -6.22
C PHE A 72 5.64 0.02 -6.63
N THR A 73 6.96 0.20 -6.53
CA THR A 73 7.94 -0.83 -6.88
C THR A 73 7.89 -1.99 -5.90
N VAL A 74 7.85 -1.71 -4.60
CA VAL A 74 7.78 -2.73 -3.54
C VAL A 74 6.54 -3.60 -3.72
N PHE A 75 5.37 -2.98 -3.91
CA PHE A 75 4.13 -3.70 -4.16
C PHE A 75 4.18 -4.53 -5.44
N SER A 76 4.74 -3.99 -6.52
CA SER A 76 4.90 -4.74 -7.77
C SER A 76 5.78 -5.97 -7.60
N GLU A 77 6.89 -5.86 -6.86
CA GLU A 77 7.79 -6.99 -6.56
C GLU A 77 7.10 -8.03 -5.65
N TRP A 78 6.17 -7.60 -4.82
CA TRP A 78 5.37 -8.48 -3.96
C TRP A 78 4.14 -9.10 -4.65
N GLY A 79 3.91 -8.78 -5.93
CA GLY A 79 2.77 -9.27 -6.72
C GLY A 79 1.46 -8.52 -6.45
N ILE A 80 1.53 -7.32 -5.88
CA ILE A 80 0.39 -6.46 -5.58
C ILE A 80 0.33 -5.36 -6.65
N HIS A 81 -0.76 -5.33 -7.40
CA HIS A 81 -0.94 -4.39 -8.50
C HIS A 81 -2.19 -3.53 -8.37
N THR A 82 -3.19 -3.99 -7.61
CA THR A 82 -4.44 -3.27 -7.41
C THR A 82 -4.91 -3.32 -5.96
N THR A 83 -5.95 -2.55 -5.64
CA THR A 83 -6.53 -2.58 -4.28
C THR A 83 -7.18 -3.93 -3.96
N GLU A 84 -7.67 -4.65 -4.98
CA GLU A 84 -8.23 -5.99 -4.84
C GLU A 84 -7.19 -7.00 -4.32
N ASP A 85 -5.91 -6.85 -4.69
CA ASP A 85 -4.84 -7.74 -4.23
C ASP A 85 -4.65 -7.66 -2.71
N PHE A 86 -4.78 -6.47 -2.13
CA PHE A 86 -4.79 -6.32 -0.66
C PHE A 86 -5.96 -7.06 -0.04
N GLY A 87 -7.13 -7.04 -0.69
CA GLY A 87 -8.29 -7.82 -0.28
C GLY A 87 -7.99 -9.32 -0.28
N GLU A 88 -7.40 -9.85 -1.35
CA GLU A 88 -7.02 -11.27 -1.41
C GLU A 88 -6.03 -11.66 -0.30
N ILE A 89 -5.02 -10.81 -0.01
CA ILE A 89 -4.08 -11.05 1.08
C ILE A 89 -4.79 -11.07 2.44
N VAL A 90 -5.68 -10.11 2.70
CA VAL A 90 -6.47 -10.05 3.93
C VAL A 90 -7.33 -11.30 4.08
N PHE A 91 -8.04 -11.71 3.03
CA PHE A 91 -8.89 -12.90 3.08
C PHE A 91 -8.08 -14.20 3.21
N ASN A 92 -6.89 -14.29 2.60
CA ASN A 92 -5.96 -15.40 2.84
C ASN A 92 -5.60 -15.52 4.33
N LEU A 93 -5.38 -14.39 5.02
CA LEU A 93 -5.11 -14.36 6.47
C LEU A 93 -6.35 -14.71 7.30
N VAL A 94 -7.54 -14.27 6.88
CA VAL A 94 -8.82 -14.65 7.53
C VAL A 94 -9.06 -16.14 7.42
N ASP A 95 -8.90 -16.72 6.23
CA ASP A 95 -9.11 -18.15 5.98
C ASP A 95 -8.08 -19.02 6.74
N ALA A 96 -6.90 -18.46 7.03
CA ALA A 96 -5.90 -19.08 7.89
C ALA A 96 -6.12 -18.84 9.40
N GLY A 97 -7.19 -18.15 9.79
CA GLY A 97 -7.54 -17.87 11.19
C GLY A 97 -6.64 -16.84 11.87
N ARG A 98 -5.93 -16.01 11.10
CA ARG A 98 -5.04 -14.95 11.61
C ARG A 98 -5.74 -13.63 11.83
N LEU A 99 -6.73 -13.32 11.00
CA LEU A 99 -7.57 -12.14 11.12
C LEU A 99 -9.02 -12.55 11.36
N GLY A 100 -9.74 -11.72 12.12
CA GLY A 100 -11.19 -11.84 12.26
C GLY A 100 -11.90 -11.24 11.04
N LYS A 101 -13.12 -11.71 10.78
CA LYS A 101 -14.05 -11.09 9.83
C LYS A 101 -15.42 -10.92 10.47
N THR A 102 -16.18 -9.97 9.94
CA THR A 102 -17.61 -9.81 10.18
C THR A 102 -18.40 -10.44 9.02
N GLU A 103 -19.72 -10.62 9.21
CA GLU A 103 -20.59 -11.17 8.16
C GLU A 103 -20.75 -10.23 6.97
N SER A 104 -20.49 -8.94 7.16
CA SER A 104 -20.57 -7.92 6.13
C SER A 104 -19.31 -7.77 5.28
N ASP A 105 -18.17 -8.32 5.71
CA ASP A 105 -16.91 -8.15 4.98
C ASP A 105 -16.91 -8.94 3.68
N SER A 106 -16.60 -8.26 2.58
CA SER A 106 -16.48 -8.85 1.26
C SER A 106 -15.17 -8.47 0.58
N ARG A 107 -14.68 -9.34 -0.30
CA ARG A 107 -13.60 -8.99 -1.24
C ARG A 107 -13.97 -7.79 -2.11
N ASP A 108 -15.27 -7.56 -2.33
CA ASP A 108 -15.77 -6.42 -3.08
C ASP A 108 -15.50 -5.08 -2.40
N ASP A 109 -15.26 -5.06 -1.08
CA ASP A 109 -14.90 -3.84 -0.35
C ASP A 109 -13.56 -3.25 -0.79
N PHE A 110 -12.76 -4.06 -1.50
CA PHE A 110 -11.43 -3.71 -1.97
C PHE A 110 -11.39 -3.35 -3.47
N LYS A 111 -12.53 -3.39 -4.16
CA LYS A 111 -12.56 -3.14 -5.61
C LYS A 111 -12.47 -1.66 -5.96
N GLN A 112 -11.54 -1.34 -6.86
CA GLN A 112 -11.43 -0.03 -7.52
C GLN A 112 -11.46 1.17 -6.55
N VAL A 113 -10.81 1.06 -5.39
CA VAL A 113 -10.84 2.13 -4.37
C VAL A 113 -9.90 3.28 -4.74
N TYR A 114 -8.71 2.97 -5.24
CA TYR A 114 -7.79 3.94 -5.84
C TYR A 114 -6.87 3.27 -6.86
N ASP A 115 -6.33 4.10 -7.76
CA ASP A 115 -5.31 3.68 -8.72
C ASP A 115 -3.90 3.87 -8.14
N PHE A 116 -3.04 2.88 -8.32
CA PHE A 116 -1.68 2.90 -7.77
C PHE A 116 -0.80 3.96 -8.43
N ASN A 117 -1.00 4.23 -9.72
CA ASN A 117 -0.23 5.25 -10.42
C ASN A 117 -0.62 6.65 -9.92
N ASP A 118 -1.92 6.89 -9.73
CA ASP A 118 -2.43 8.15 -9.17
C ASP A 118 -1.90 8.45 -7.76
N VAL A 119 -1.69 7.41 -6.97
CA VAL A 119 -1.31 7.53 -5.55
C VAL A 119 0.20 7.49 -5.33
N PHE A 120 0.90 6.54 -5.94
CA PHE A 120 2.30 6.26 -5.64
C PHE A 120 3.27 6.83 -6.68
N VAL A 121 2.79 7.22 -7.87
CA VAL A 121 3.65 7.66 -8.99
C VAL A 121 3.44 9.14 -9.31
N LYS A 122 2.24 9.52 -9.80
CA LYS A 122 1.95 10.89 -10.28
C LYS A 122 2.32 12.00 -9.29
N PRO A 123 2.07 11.87 -7.97
CA PRO A 123 2.40 12.92 -7.02
C PRO A 123 3.90 13.19 -6.90
N TYR A 124 4.74 12.25 -7.34
CA TYR A 124 6.19 12.27 -7.23
C TYR A 124 6.90 12.44 -8.58
N GLU A 125 6.16 12.57 -9.68
CA GLU A 125 6.76 12.85 -10.98
C GLU A 125 7.46 14.22 -10.97
N PRO A 126 8.66 14.34 -11.58
CA PRO A 126 9.34 15.61 -11.68
C PRO A 126 8.45 16.62 -12.40
N ARG A 127 8.20 17.76 -11.76
CA ARG A 127 7.53 18.87 -12.41
C ARG A 127 8.38 19.30 -13.59
N ALA A 128 7.80 19.32 -14.80
CA ALA A 128 8.49 19.78 -15.99
C ALA A 128 9.07 21.17 -15.71
N VAL A 129 10.39 21.27 -15.67
CA VAL A 129 11.07 22.55 -15.57
C VAL A 129 11.02 23.15 -16.96
N ASP A 130 10.33 24.29 -17.12
CA ASP A 130 10.34 25.02 -18.39
C ASP A 130 11.81 25.21 -18.82
N PRO A 131 12.18 24.84 -20.06
CA PRO A 131 13.55 24.94 -20.51
C PRO A 131 13.97 26.42 -20.43
N ALA A 132 14.95 26.72 -19.58
CA ALA A 132 15.49 28.06 -19.44
C ALA A 132 15.88 28.61 -20.82
N PRO A 133 15.58 29.89 -21.13
CA PRO A 133 15.88 30.46 -22.43
C PRO A 133 17.40 30.37 -22.68
N ARG A 134 17.79 29.64 -23.71
CA ARG A 134 19.19 29.50 -24.12
C ARG A 134 19.73 30.89 -24.45
N SER A 135 20.59 31.43 -23.59
CA SER A 135 21.23 32.71 -23.87
C SER A 135 22.16 32.54 -25.08
N SER A 136 21.85 33.24 -26.17
CA SER A 136 22.73 33.30 -27.34
C SER A 136 24.00 34.05 -26.95
N ALA A 137 25.07 33.31 -26.64
CA ALA A 137 26.38 33.88 -26.37
C ALA A 137 26.83 34.75 -27.56
N ARG A 138 26.85 36.06 -27.31
CA ARG A 138 27.20 37.13 -28.23
C ARG A 138 28.63 36.89 -28.75
N ARG A 139 28.74 36.53 -30.03
CA ARG A 139 30.00 36.36 -30.78
C ARG A 139 30.82 37.66 -30.68
N ARG A 140 31.80 37.73 -29.78
CA ARG A 140 32.75 38.86 -29.73
C ARG A 140 33.65 38.78 -30.97
N LYS A 141 33.40 39.70 -31.92
CA LYS A 141 34.33 40.06 -32.99
C LYS A 141 35.68 40.42 -32.35
N ARG A 142 36.75 39.73 -32.74
CA ARG A 142 38.12 40.21 -32.54
C ARG A 142 38.43 41.14 -33.70
N GLU A 143 38.61 42.42 -33.44
CA GLU A 143 39.21 43.36 -34.38
C GLU A 143 40.73 43.29 -34.30
N ALA A 144 41.35 43.53 -35.46
CA ALA A 144 42.74 43.30 -35.82
C ALA A 144 43.69 44.40 -35.33
#